data_AF-A0A970HFS2-F1
#
_entry.id   AF-A0A970HFS2-F1
#
_cell.length_a   1.000
_cell.length_b   1.000
_cell.length_c   1.000
_cell.angle_alpha   90.00
_cell.angle_beta   90.00
_cell.angle_gamma   90.00
#
_symmetry.space_group_name_H-M   'P 1'
#
loop_
_entity.id
_entity.type
_entity.pdbx_description
1 polymer ?
#
loop_
_entity_poly.entity_id
_entity_poly.type
_entity_poly.pdbx_seq_one_letter_code
_entity_poly.pdbx_strand_id
1 'polypeptide(L)'
;MEFVPSAPLEWLDLTFDLPEDEVVLDGLIGFLRGKLEEELSSPGSRYLVRLRLAGRTPLVRELQEEENLQVIRDELQGIFGFPYLEVQEGSLYYPIDLAPYRESPSVLGELLAIMDEIKKGELPDLAIDLAADPPDRERYLLELAEGLEIEAAARLIPGGDRR
;
A
#
# COMPACT_ATOMS: atom_id res chain seq x y z
N MET A 1 -19.61 4.33 46.93
CA MET A 1 -19.40 4.86 45.57
C MET A 1 -18.95 3.67 44.75
N GLU A 2 -19.80 3.19 43.85
CA GLU A 2 -19.55 1.98 43.06
C GLU A 2 -18.92 2.41 41.73
N PHE A 3 -17.85 1.74 41.31
CA PHE A 3 -17.17 2.04 40.04
C PHE A 3 -18.10 1.63 38.90
N VAL A 4 -18.56 2.60 38.11
CA VAL A 4 -19.27 2.36 36.86
C VAL A 4 -18.22 2.45 35.75
N PRO A 5 -17.83 1.34 35.09
CA PRO A 5 -16.90 1.42 33.98
C PRO A 5 -17.53 2.27 32.87
N SER A 6 -16.90 3.40 32.55
CA SER A 6 -17.11 4.04 31.26
C SER A 6 -16.70 3.04 30.18
N ALA A 7 -17.50 2.88 29.12
CA ALA A 7 -17.20 1.97 28.01
C ALA A 7 -15.70 2.02 27.64
N PRO A 8 -15.01 0.87 27.54
CA PRO A 8 -13.58 0.85 27.28
C PRO A 8 -13.30 1.54 25.95
N LEU A 9 -12.38 2.51 26.01
CA LEU A 9 -11.83 3.17 24.82
C LEU A 9 -10.59 2.36 24.41
N GLU A 10 -10.64 1.73 23.25
CA GLU A 10 -9.61 0.82 22.76
C GLU A 10 -8.92 1.41 21.53
N TRP A 11 -7.61 1.20 21.41
CA TRP A 11 -6.84 1.57 20.22
C TRP A 11 -6.76 0.37 19.27
N LEU A 12 -7.10 0.58 17.99
CA LEU A 12 -7.00 -0.42 16.94
C LEU A 12 -6.09 0.09 15.83
N ASP A 13 -5.00 -0.63 15.57
CA ASP A 13 -4.17 -0.43 14.39
C ASP A 13 -4.53 -1.51 13.36
N LEU A 14 -5.19 -1.11 12.27
CA LEU A 14 -5.63 -1.98 11.20
C LEU A 14 -4.80 -1.71 9.94
N THR A 15 -4.59 -2.75 9.14
CA THR A 15 -4.00 -2.65 7.81
C THR A 15 -4.86 -3.44 6.86
N PHE A 16 -5.37 -2.79 5.81
CA PHE A 16 -6.21 -3.44 4.82
C PHE A 16 -5.52 -3.45 3.47
N ASP A 17 -5.42 -4.65 2.90
CA ASP A 17 -5.08 -4.86 1.51
C ASP A 17 -6.24 -4.40 0.62
N LEU A 18 -5.94 -3.45 -0.26
CA LEU A 18 -6.93 -2.86 -1.14
C LEU A 18 -7.26 -3.77 -2.32
N PRO A 19 -8.51 -3.71 -2.81
CA PRO A 19 -8.92 -4.38 -4.04
C PRO A 19 -8.22 -3.80 -5.28
N GLU A 20 -7.83 -4.68 -6.20
CA GLU A 20 -7.29 -4.29 -7.52
C GLU A 20 -8.39 -3.84 -8.49
N ASP A 21 -9.63 -4.27 -8.27
CA ASP A 21 -10.77 -4.03 -9.14
C ASP A 21 -11.52 -2.73 -8.84
N GLU A 22 -11.27 -2.09 -7.70
CA GLU A 22 -11.87 -0.78 -7.42
C GLU A 22 -11.06 0.37 -8.02
N VAL A 23 -11.73 1.11 -8.90
CA VAL A 23 -11.20 2.22 -9.70
C VAL A 23 -11.77 3.58 -9.28
N VAL A 24 -12.69 3.63 -8.30
CA VAL A 24 -13.30 4.87 -7.82
C VAL A 24 -13.23 4.98 -6.29
N LEU A 25 -12.95 6.18 -5.80
CA LEU A 25 -12.82 6.47 -4.37
C LEU A 25 -14.07 6.08 -3.55
N ASP A 26 -15.27 6.40 -4.05
CA ASP A 26 -16.54 6.05 -3.38
C ASP A 26 -16.70 4.54 -3.17
N GLY A 27 -16.27 3.77 -4.18
CA GLY A 27 -16.29 2.32 -4.13
C GLY A 27 -15.28 1.75 -3.12
N LEU A 28 -14.09 2.35 -3.06
CA LEU A 28 -13.09 2.05 -2.03
C LEU A 28 -13.64 2.32 -0.62
N ILE A 29 -14.33 3.44 -0.40
CA ILE A 29 -14.97 3.75 0.89
C ILE A 29 -16.00 2.66 1.26
N GLY A 30 -16.79 2.20 0.29
CA GLY A 30 -17.71 1.07 0.46
C GLY A 30 -17.01 -0.22 0.89
N PHE A 31 -15.89 -0.55 0.24
CA PHE A 31 -15.05 -1.69 0.61
C PHE A 31 -14.50 -1.58 2.03
N LEU A 32 -13.87 -0.44 2.37
CA LEU A 32 -13.28 -0.20 3.70
C LEU A 32 -14.33 -0.24 4.80
N ARG A 33 -15.53 0.28 4.53
CA ARG A 33 -16.68 0.16 5.43
C ARG A 33 -17.02 -1.30 5.70
N GLY A 34 -17.15 -2.13 4.66
CA GLY A 34 -17.44 -3.55 4.83
C GLY A 34 -16.39 -4.26 5.69
N LYS A 35 -15.10 -3.96 5.45
CA LYS A 35 -14.00 -4.50 6.25
C LYS A 35 -14.03 -4.05 7.72
N LEU A 36 -14.31 -2.77 7.97
CA LEU A 36 -14.49 -2.28 9.34
C LEU A 36 -15.69 -2.92 10.03
N GLU A 37 -16.81 -3.14 9.34
CA GLU A 37 -17.97 -3.84 9.91
C GLU A 37 -17.62 -5.29 10.33
N GLU A 38 -16.75 -5.97 9.57
CA GLU A 38 -16.25 -7.32 9.92
C GLU A 38 -15.32 -7.31 11.14
N GLU A 39 -14.39 -6.36 11.22
CA GLU A 39 -13.42 -6.25 12.31
C GLU A 39 -14.05 -5.80 13.64
N LEU A 40 -15.07 -4.93 13.58
CA LEU A 40 -15.69 -4.32 14.76
C LEU A 40 -16.78 -5.22 15.33
N SER A 41 -16.35 -6.33 15.95
CA SER A 41 -17.23 -7.38 16.46
C SER A 41 -17.87 -7.11 17.83
N SER A 42 -17.50 -6.04 18.54
CA SER A 42 -17.92 -5.83 19.94
C SER A 42 -18.94 -4.70 20.10
N PRO A 43 -20.23 -5.00 20.32
CA PRO A 43 -21.23 -3.99 20.62
C PRO A 43 -20.90 -3.28 21.95
N GLY A 44 -20.77 -1.96 21.90
CA GLY A 44 -20.59 -1.10 23.08
C GLY A 44 -19.16 -0.62 23.35
N SER A 45 -18.16 -1.11 22.61
CA SER A 45 -16.79 -0.57 22.66
C SER A 45 -16.67 0.74 21.90
N ARG A 46 -15.78 1.63 22.36
CA ARG A 46 -15.38 2.84 21.61
C ARG A 46 -13.98 2.62 21.09
N TYR A 47 -13.76 2.90 19.81
CA TYR A 47 -12.50 2.64 19.15
C TYR A 47 -11.82 3.93 18.69
N LEU A 48 -10.54 4.06 19.00
CA LEU A 48 -9.63 4.96 18.33
C LEU A 48 -8.92 4.13 17.25
N VAL A 49 -9.11 4.48 15.98
CA VAL A 49 -8.69 3.63 14.87
C VAL A 49 -7.57 4.31 14.10
N ARG A 50 -6.50 3.57 13.81
CA ARG A 50 -5.53 3.88 12.77
C ARG A 50 -5.65 2.84 11.67
N LEU A 51 -5.96 3.29 10.47
CA LEU A 51 -6.10 2.47 9.29
C LEU A 51 -4.97 2.75 8.30
N ARG A 52 -4.16 1.74 8.00
CA ARG A 52 -3.18 1.79 6.92
C ARG A 52 -3.72 1.10 5.67
N LEU A 53 -3.63 1.79 4.54
CA LEU A 53 -4.05 1.27 3.24
C LEU A 53 -2.84 0.65 2.55
N ALA A 54 -2.90 -0.63 2.18
CA ALA A 54 -1.78 -1.36 1.58
C ALA A 54 -2.23 -2.16 0.35
N GLY A 55 -1.26 -2.67 -0.41
CA GLY A 55 -1.53 -3.61 -1.48
C GLY A 55 -1.66 -2.94 -2.85
N ARG A 56 -2.33 -3.62 -3.77
CA ARG A 56 -2.40 -3.21 -5.18
C ARG A 56 -3.73 -2.55 -5.48
N THR A 57 -3.68 -1.33 -6.03
CA THR A 57 -4.88 -0.57 -6.37
C THR A 57 -4.61 0.35 -7.55
N PRO A 58 -5.59 0.59 -8.45
CA PRO A 58 -5.46 1.61 -9.47
C PRO A 58 -5.51 3.04 -8.89
N LEU A 59 -5.92 3.21 -7.62
CA LEU A 59 -6.10 4.50 -6.93
C LEU A 59 -4.83 5.04 -6.25
N VAL A 60 -3.63 4.58 -6.63
CA VAL A 60 -2.37 4.98 -5.96
C VAL A 60 -2.19 6.49 -5.93
N ARG A 61 -2.46 7.20 -7.03
CA ARG A 61 -2.30 8.66 -7.10
C ARG A 61 -3.32 9.37 -6.24
N GLU A 62 -4.56 8.91 -6.31
CA GLU A 62 -5.67 9.44 -5.55
C GLU A 62 -5.40 9.30 -4.05
N LEU A 63 -4.83 8.17 -3.61
CA LEU A 63 -4.52 7.91 -2.20
C LEU A 63 -3.25 8.61 -1.69
N GLN A 64 -2.43 9.17 -2.58
CA GLN A 64 -1.32 10.07 -2.23
C GLN A 64 -1.79 11.50 -1.95
N GLU A 65 -3.00 11.86 -2.37
CA GLU A 65 -3.58 13.17 -2.11
C GLU A 65 -4.20 13.20 -0.70
N GLU A 66 -3.65 14.06 0.17
CA GLU A 66 -4.13 14.21 1.54
C GLU A 66 -5.63 14.56 1.62
N GLU A 67 -6.14 15.32 0.64
CA GLU A 67 -7.56 15.65 0.52
C GLU A 67 -8.44 14.39 0.37
N ASN A 68 -8.01 13.41 -0.44
CA ASN A 68 -8.76 12.17 -0.63
C ASN A 68 -8.69 11.26 0.61
N LEU A 69 -7.53 11.18 1.27
CA LEU A 69 -7.41 10.48 2.56
C LEU A 69 -8.31 11.12 3.63
N GLN A 70 -8.41 12.44 3.62
CA GLN A 70 -9.33 13.17 4.49
C GLN A 70 -10.79 12.84 4.17
N VAL A 71 -11.19 12.77 2.90
CA VAL A 71 -12.55 12.36 2.52
C VAL A 71 -12.87 10.95 3.03
N ILE A 72 -11.97 9.98 2.82
CA ILE A 72 -12.14 8.61 3.34
C ILE A 72 -12.31 8.63 4.87
N ARG A 73 -11.44 9.36 5.57
CA ARG A 73 -11.50 9.49 7.03
C ARG A 73 -12.83 10.08 7.48
N ASP A 74 -13.23 11.21 6.92
CA ASP A 74 -14.40 11.96 7.37
C ASP A 74 -15.69 11.15 7.12
N GLU A 75 -15.79 10.45 5.99
CA GLU A 75 -16.90 9.54 5.67
C GLU A 75 -16.96 8.35 6.64
N LEU A 76 -15.86 7.60 6.81
CA LEU A 76 -15.83 6.44 7.71
C LEU A 76 -16.05 6.86 9.17
N GLN A 77 -15.46 7.96 9.61
CA GLN A 77 -15.66 8.48 10.97
C GLN A 77 -17.12 8.91 11.19
N GLY A 78 -17.77 9.51 10.19
CA GLY A 78 -19.19 9.85 10.23
C GLY A 78 -20.10 8.62 10.34
N ILE A 79 -19.77 7.54 9.63
CA ILE A 79 -20.55 6.29 9.61
C ILE A 79 -20.44 5.54 10.95
N PHE A 80 -19.21 5.34 11.44
CA PHE A 80 -18.97 4.52 12.64
C PHE A 80 -18.96 5.32 13.95
N GLY A 81 -18.92 6.65 13.86
CA GLY A 81 -18.90 7.53 15.04
C GLY A 81 -17.62 7.38 15.87
N PHE A 82 -16.47 7.05 15.24
CA PHE A 82 -15.22 6.91 15.96
C PHE A 82 -14.84 8.24 16.63
N PRO A 83 -14.43 8.24 17.91
CA PRO A 83 -13.85 9.43 18.53
C PRO A 83 -12.59 9.93 17.82
N TYR A 84 -11.86 9.02 17.17
CA TYR A 84 -10.68 9.32 16.37
C TYR A 84 -10.52 8.26 15.28
N LEU A 85 -10.31 8.72 14.05
CA LEU A 85 -9.88 7.88 12.93
C LEU A 85 -8.68 8.56 12.25
N GLU A 86 -7.61 7.81 12.08
CA GLU A 86 -6.47 8.16 11.25
C GLU A 86 -6.45 7.23 10.05
N VAL A 87 -6.36 7.79 8.83
CA VAL A 87 -6.18 7.01 7.60
C VAL A 87 -4.82 7.40 7.01
N GLN A 88 -3.97 6.41 6.78
CA GLN A 88 -2.62 6.60 6.27
C GLN A 88 -2.42 5.79 4.99
N GLU A 89 -1.72 6.39 4.04
CA GLU A 89 -1.08 5.64 2.96
C GLU A 89 -0.03 4.70 3.54
N GLY A 90 -0.10 3.42 3.17
CA GLY A 90 0.94 2.42 3.41
C GLY A 90 1.68 2.06 2.11
N SER A 91 2.09 0.81 1.96
CA SER A 91 2.76 0.35 0.74
C SER A 91 1.73 0.09 -0.38
N LEU A 92 1.48 1.11 -1.20
CA LEU A 92 0.55 1.05 -2.33
C LEU A 92 1.28 0.88 -3.67
N TYR A 93 0.71 0.02 -4.52
CA TYR A 93 1.28 -0.29 -5.83
C TYR A 93 0.20 -0.35 -6.91
N TYR A 94 0.53 0.01 -8.14
CA TYR A 94 -0.39 -0.19 -9.26
C TYR A 94 -0.52 -1.69 -9.60
N PRO A 95 -1.73 -2.19 -9.95
CA PRO A 95 -1.95 -3.56 -10.39
C PRO A 95 -1.45 -3.73 -11.84
N ILE A 96 -0.14 -3.86 -12.00
CA ILE A 96 0.50 -4.00 -13.31
C ILE A 96 0.90 -5.46 -13.52
N ASP A 97 0.43 -6.05 -14.61
CA ASP A 97 0.96 -7.33 -15.09
C ASP A 97 2.31 -7.12 -15.78
N LEU A 98 3.37 -7.64 -15.15
CA LEU A 98 4.74 -7.57 -15.65
C LEU A 98 5.07 -8.69 -16.64
N ALA A 99 4.26 -9.76 -16.72
CA ALA A 99 4.55 -10.92 -17.57
C ALA A 99 4.78 -10.55 -19.05
N PRO A 100 4.02 -9.63 -19.67
CA PRO A 100 4.25 -9.22 -21.07
C PRO A 100 5.60 -8.52 -21.31
N TYR A 101 6.24 -8.01 -20.26
CA TYR A 101 7.44 -7.19 -20.35
C TYR A 101 8.73 -7.97 -20.05
N ARG A 102 8.65 -9.13 -19.38
CA ARG A 102 9.85 -9.88 -18.93
C ARG A 102 10.76 -10.34 -20.06
N GLU A 103 10.22 -10.65 -21.23
CA GLU A 103 10.99 -11.08 -22.42
C GLU A 103 11.01 -10.01 -23.53
N SER A 104 10.55 -8.80 -23.22
CA SER A 104 10.45 -7.70 -24.16
C SER A 104 11.80 -7.00 -24.34
N PRO A 105 12.21 -6.62 -25.56
CA PRO A 105 13.41 -5.81 -25.81
C PRO A 105 13.20 -4.33 -25.45
N SER A 106 12.42 -4.04 -24.41
CA SER A 106 12.09 -2.70 -23.93
C SER A 106 12.94 -2.33 -22.73
N VAL A 107 13.02 -1.03 -22.42
CA VAL A 107 13.71 -0.52 -21.21
C VAL A 107 13.15 -1.18 -19.94
N LEU A 108 11.83 -1.40 -19.88
CA LEU A 108 11.22 -2.10 -18.74
C LEU A 108 11.64 -3.57 -18.69
N GLY A 109 11.72 -4.25 -19.84
CA GLY A 109 12.18 -5.64 -19.91
C GLY A 109 13.64 -5.82 -19.48
N GLU A 110 14.54 -4.94 -19.94
CA GLU A 110 15.94 -4.92 -19.51
C GLU A 110 16.07 -4.66 -18.00
N LEU A 111 15.29 -3.73 -17.46
CA LEU A 111 15.27 -3.46 -16.02
C LEU A 111 14.78 -4.68 -15.22
N LEU A 112 13.70 -5.33 -15.67
CA LEU A 112 13.18 -6.55 -15.04
C LEU A 112 14.23 -7.67 -15.03
N ALA A 113 14.99 -7.83 -16.11
CA ALA A 113 16.10 -8.78 -16.17
C ALA A 113 17.20 -8.46 -15.15
N ILE A 114 17.60 -7.19 -15.05
CA ILE A 114 18.58 -6.73 -14.05
C ILE A 114 18.10 -7.00 -12.62
N MET A 115 16.81 -6.75 -12.32
CA MET A 115 16.24 -7.01 -11.00
C MET A 115 16.17 -8.52 -10.68
N ASP A 116 15.86 -9.35 -11.68
CA ASP A 116 15.90 -10.81 -11.54
C ASP A 116 17.33 -11.32 -11.26
N GLU A 117 18.36 -10.72 -11.87
CA GLU A 117 19.77 -11.01 -11.57
C GLU A 117 20.13 -10.64 -10.13
N ILE A 118 19.77 -9.43 -9.68
CA ILE A 118 19.99 -8.97 -8.29
C ILE A 118 19.34 -9.93 -7.29
N LYS A 119 18.09 -10.35 -7.55
CA LYS A 119 17.36 -11.31 -6.69
C LYS A 119 17.99 -12.71 -6.65
N LYS A 120 18.75 -13.08 -7.68
CA LYS A 120 19.53 -14.33 -7.73
C LYS A 120 20.92 -14.21 -7.10
N GLY A 121 21.28 -13.03 -6.59
CA GLY A 121 22.63 -12.74 -6.07
C GLY A 121 23.66 -12.46 -7.18
N GLU A 122 23.22 -12.34 -8.43
CA GLU A 122 24.04 -11.94 -9.56
C GLU A 122 24.02 -10.41 -9.61
N LEU A 123 24.94 -9.77 -8.87
CA LEU A 123 25.04 -8.32 -8.84
C LEU A 123 25.69 -7.83 -10.14
N PRO A 124 25.02 -7.03 -10.98
CA PRO A 124 25.64 -6.44 -12.15
C PRO A 124 26.81 -5.53 -11.74
N ASP A 125 27.78 -5.31 -12.64
CA ASP A 125 28.96 -4.45 -12.41
C ASP A 125 28.62 -3.00 -12.00
N LEU A 126 27.34 -2.60 -12.04
CA LEU A 126 26.78 -1.43 -11.34
C LEU A 126 27.10 -1.37 -9.84
N ALA A 127 27.50 -2.49 -9.26
CA ALA A 127 27.85 -2.61 -7.86
C ALA A 127 28.90 -1.58 -7.42
N ILE A 128 29.82 -1.15 -8.30
CA ILE A 128 31.07 -0.48 -7.89
C ILE A 128 30.87 0.91 -7.24
N ASP A 129 29.80 1.65 -7.53
CA ASP A 129 29.71 3.08 -7.14
C ASP A 129 28.58 3.46 -6.16
N LEU A 130 27.62 2.56 -5.86
CA LEU A 130 26.36 2.96 -5.21
C LEU A 130 26.32 2.84 -3.68
N ALA A 131 27.34 2.30 -3.02
CA ALA A 131 27.34 2.30 -1.55
C ALA A 131 28.76 2.31 -0.97
N ALA A 132 29.04 3.34 -0.17
CA ALA A 132 30.10 3.31 0.81
C ALA A 132 29.78 2.21 1.85
N ASP A 133 30.33 1.02 1.63
CA ASP A 133 30.54 -0.07 2.57
C ASP A 133 29.41 -0.36 3.60
N PRO A 134 28.23 -0.82 3.15
CA PRO A 134 27.25 -1.39 4.05
C PRO A 134 27.75 -2.75 4.59
N PRO A 135 27.56 -3.05 5.90
CA PRO A 135 28.03 -4.30 6.52
C PRO A 135 27.38 -5.57 5.95
N ASP A 136 26.31 -5.41 5.15
CA ASP A 136 25.61 -6.48 4.44
C ASP A 136 25.03 -5.94 3.12
N ARG A 137 25.92 -5.77 2.14
CA ARG A 137 25.63 -5.15 0.84
C ARG A 137 24.62 -5.93 0.01
N GLU A 138 24.66 -7.26 0.10
CA GLU A 138 23.69 -8.13 -0.58
C GLU A 138 22.28 -7.89 -0.02
N ARG A 139 22.14 -7.89 1.32
CA ARG A 139 20.87 -7.57 1.96
C ARG A 139 20.37 -6.16 1.62
N TYR A 140 21.25 -5.17 1.62
CA TYR A 140 20.89 -3.80 1.24
C TYR A 140 20.36 -3.70 -0.20
N LEU A 141 20.98 -4.39 -1.15
CA LEU A 141 20.54 -4.39 -2.54
C LEU A 141 19.23 -5.17 -2.74
N LEU A 142 19.02 -6.25 -1.98
CA LEU A 142 17.75 -6.98 -1.98
C LEU A 142 16.61 -6.13 -1.40
N GLU A 143 16.86 -5.42 -0.29
CA GLU A 143 15.91 -4.47 0.30
C GLU A 143 15.61 -3.31 -0.67
N LEU A 144 16.61 -2.79 -1.38
CA LEU A 144 16.42 -1.72 -2.36
C LEU A 144 15.67 -2.17 -3.61
N ALA A 145 15.83 -3.44 -4.01
CA ALA A 145 15.16 -4.02 -5.16
C ALA A 145 13.70 -4.41 -4.87
N GLU A 146 13.28 -4.44 -3.61
CA GLU A 146 11.92 -4.76 -3.22
C GLU A 146 10.94 -3.69 -3.71
N GLY A 147 9.94 -4.09 -4.50
CA GLY A 147 8.91 -3.17 -5.04
C GLY A 147 9.36 -2.31 -6.24
N LEU A 148 10.66 -2.24 -6.55
CA LEU A 148 11.20 -1.41 -7.64
C LEU A 148 10.63 -1.80 -9.02
N GLU A 149 10.31 -3.07 -9.23
CA GLU A 149 9.73 -3.58 -10.48
C GLU A 149 8.40 -2.91 -10.81
N ILE A 150 7.55 -2.75 -9.79
CA ILE A 150 6.22 -2.18 -9.95
C ILE A 150 6.31 -0.67 -10.05
N GLU A 151 7.19 -0.02 -9.29
CA GLU A 151 7.44 1.41 -9.42
C GLU A 151 7.97 1.78 -10.81
N ALA A 152 8.94 1.02 -11.32
CA ALA A 152 9.50 1.25 -12.64
C ALA A 152 8.44 1.04 -13.72
N ALA A 153 7.63 -0.01 -13.61
CA ALA A 153 6.54 -0.23 -14.53
C ALA A 153 5.50 0.90 -14.48
N ALA A 154 5.15 1.40 -13.30
CA ALA A 154 4.23 2.53 -13.14
C ALA A 154 4.74 3.83 -13.77
N ARG A 155 6.06 4.02 -13.85
CA ARG A 155 6.70 5.19 -14.50
C ARG A 155 6.90 5.01 -16.00
N LEU A 156 7.23 3.79 -16.44
CA LEU A 156 7.63 3.49 -17.83
C LEU A 156 6.46 3.05 -18.71
N ILE A 157 5.39 2.52 -18.14
CA ILE A 157 4.16 2.24 -18.88
C ILE A 157 3.37 3.56 -18.92
N PRO A 158 3.28 4.23 -20.09
CA PRO A 158 2.52 5.46 -20.21
C PRO A 158 1.08 5.21 -19.76
N GLY A 159 0.59 6.06 -18.86
CA GLY A 159 -0.62 5.88 -18.05
C GLY A 159 -1.69 4.96 -18.65
N GLY A 160 -1.68 3.72 -18.15
CA GLY A 160 -2.71 2.72 -18.38
C GLY A 160 -2.80 2.25 -19.83
N ASP A 161 -2.29 1.05 -20.10
CA ASP A 161 -2.93 0.19 -21.11
C ASP A 161 -4.31 -0.19 -20.54
N ARG A 162 -5.23 0.79 -20.57
CA ARG A 162 -6.66 0.62 -20.31
C ARG A 162 -7.20 -0.24 -21.46
N ARG A 163 -7.11 -1.55 -21.30
CA ARG A 163 -7.96 -2.49 -22.01
C ARG A 163 -9.02 -3.04 -21.08
#